data_AF-A0A1F0Z4B3-F1
#
_entry.id   AF-A0A1F0Z4B3-F1
#
_cell.length_a   1.000
_cell.length_b   1.000
_cell.length_c   1.000
_cell.angle_alpha   90.00
_cell.angle_beta   90.00
_cell.angle_gamma   90.00
#
_symmetry.space_group_name_H-M   'P 1'
#
loop_
_entity.id
_entity.type
_entity.pdbx_description
1 polymer ?
#
loop_
_entity_poly.entity_id
_entity_poly.type
_entity_poly.pdbx_seq_one_letter_code
_entity_poly.pdbx_strand_id
1 'polypeptide(L)'
;MSALKKLLAATLISTMLSSCSFGPTLEKDESARAIFDVENDRVILPLDAYNTDGKDEYFTKALELARKKCFAEHGQHYKMFVRTEGSGRNLGRTYGIWNVEHAQKYGLHERDESNTLDLSSPAPSSDPGKDVSTECYQRASEEMAKIGEIPFGSATYRRVETDVRNAAGDRQLKKSLDDEWKRCVKDKGLTPDSEMTVKEEKNIPQSTTPSEEEIRIAVIQAQCNQDVGRSQKLYDLEAQYQKPLVDKNQAALENELKEFKRRDEQFKQYVLDNQ
;
A
#
# COMPACT_ATOMS: atom_id res chain seq x y z
N MET A 1 56.45 65.98 5.49
CA MET A 1 56.46 64.76 4.63
C MET A 1 55.27 63.90 5.04
N SER A 2 54.47 63.46 4.06
CA SER A 2 53.38 62.46 4.09
C SER A 2 52.29 62.56 5.18
N ALA A 3 51.06 62.95 4.81
CA ALA A 3 49.95 62.10 4.31
C ALA A 3 49.07 61.60 5.48
N LEU A 4 47.88 62.17 5.76
CA LEU A 4 46.55 61.85 5.17
C LEU A 4 46.31 60.33 5.07
N LYS A 5 45.20 59.70 5.47
CA LYS A 5 43.83 60.11 5.85
C LYS A 5 43.07 58.84 6.30
N LYS A 6 42.14 58.99 7.25
CA LYS A 6 40.79 58.36 7.39
C LYS A 6 40.63 56.84 7.26
N LEU A 7 39.86 56.24 8.17
CA LEU A 7 38.56 55.59 7.86
C LEU A 7 37.81 55.19 9.14
N LEU A 8 36.64 55.81 9.36
CA LEU A 8 35.57 55.30 10.21
C LEU A 8 34.93 54.12 9.49
N ALA A 9 35.01 52.92 10.06
CA ALA A 9 34.32 51.73 9.55
C ALA A 9 33.03 51.51 10.34
N ALA A 10 31.91 51.59 9.64
CA ALA A 10 30.59 51.24 10.14
C ALA A 10 30.51 49.72 10.33
N THR A 11 30.14 49.30 11.55
CA THR A 11 29.85 47.91 11.92
C THR A 11 28.53 47.47 11.28
N LEU A 12 28.62 46.73 10.18
CA LEU A 12 27.54 45.90 9.65
C LEU A 12 27.63 44.53 10.31
N ILE A 13 26.74 44.29 11.28
CA ILE A 13 26.52 42.96 11.88
C ILE A 13 25.76 42.14 10.84
N SER A 14 26.49 41.31 10.07
CA SER A 14 25.91 40.27 9.24
C SER A 14 25.42 39.13 10.13
N THR A 15 24.13 39.16 10.46
CA THR A 15 23.40 38.02 11.01
C THR A 15 23.34 36.92 9.94
N MET A 16 24.29 35.99 10.00
CA MET A 16 24.18 34.69 9.33
C MET A 16 23.02 33.93 9.97
N LEU A 17 21.85 33.97 9.35
CA LEU A 17 20.73 33.07 9.65
C LEU A 17 21.12 31.67 9.17
N SER A 18 21.86 30.96 10.02
CA SER A 18 21.96 29.50 9.96
C SER A 18 20.55 28.95 10.18
N SER A 19 19.89 28.55 9.09
CA SER A 19 18.67 27.76 9.12
C SER A 19 18.98 26.42 9.77
N CYS A 20 18.69 26.30 11.06
CA CYS A 20 18.78 25.03 11.75
C CYS A 20 17.66 24.10 11.28
N SER A 21 18.00 23.11 10.46
CA SER A 21 17.19 21.89 10.32
C SER A 21 17.44 21.05 11.57
N PHE A 22 16.61 21.20 12.60
CA PHE A 22 16.76 20.47 13.86
C PHE A 22 16.09 19.10 13.78
N GLY A 23 16.89 18.11 13.38
CA GLY A 23 16.64 16.68 13.51
C GLY A 23 17.78 15.91 12.84
N PRO A 24 18.24 14.75 13.36
CA PRO A 24 19.15 13.92 12.60
C PRO A 24 18.44 13.51 11.29
N THR A 25 19.01 13.89 10.15
CA THR A 25 18.61 13.35 8.85
C THR A 25 18.70 11.84 8.92
N LEU A 26 17.60 11.15 8.61
CA LEU A 26 17.61 9.70 8.52
C LEU A 26 18.71 9.26 7.54
N GLU A 27 19.47 8.25 7.95
CA GLU A 27 20.52 7.69 7.12
C GLU A 27 19.91 7.02 5.88
N LYS A 28 20.64 7.07 4.77
CA LYS A 28 20.29 6.39 3.52
C LYS A 28 21.37 5.40 3.17
N ASP A 29 20.95 4.20 2.76
CA ASP A 29 21.80 3.28 2.02
C ASP A 29 21.54 3.44 0.52
N GLU A 30 22.38 4.22 -0.17
CA GLU A 30 22.25 4.52 -1.61
C GLU A 30 22.33 3.27 -2.52
N SER A 31 22.77 2.13 -1.98
CA SER A 31 22.82 0.86 -2.72
C SER A 31 21.50 0.11 -2.72
N ALA A 32 20.60 0.40 -1.78
CA ALA A 32 19.29 -0.25 -1.71
C ALA A 32 18.39 0.19 -2.88
N ARG A 33 17.63 -0.76 -3.41
CA ARG A 33 16.73 -0.59 -4.57
C ARG A 33 15.41 -1.27 -4.30
N ALA A 34 14.34 -0.71 -4.85
CA ALA A 34 13.06 -1.40 -4.93
C ALA A 34 13.08 -2.41 -6.08
N ILE A 35 12.46 -3.57 -5.88
CA ILE A 35 12.35 -4.60 -6.92
C ILE A 35 10.99 -4.50 -7.58
N PHE A 36 10.98 -4.32 -8.90
CA PHE A 36 9.77 -4.29 -9.70
C PHE A 36 9.52 -5.68 -10.28
N ASP A 37 8.62 -6.43 -9.65
CA ASP A 37 8.16 -7.75 -10.07
C ASP A 37 7.04 -7.58 -11.10
N VAL A 38 7.44 -7.44 -12.36
CA VAL A 38 6.54 -7.22 -13.51
C VAL A 38 5.54 -8.37 -13.65
N GLU A 39 5.99 -9.60 -13.45
CA GLU A 39 5.17 -10.81 -13.62
C GLU A 39 3.98 -10.83 -12.64
N ASN A 40 4.24 -10.42 -11.39
CA ASN A 40 3.23 -10.41 -10.34
C ASN A 40 2.54 -9.05 -10.14
N ASP A 41 2.89 -8.03 -10.94
CA ASP A 41 2.44 -6.63 -10.82
C ASP A 41 2.68 -6.04 -9.41
N ARG A 42 3.90 -6.19 -8.88
CA ARG A 42 4.24 -5.74 -7.52
C ARG A 42 5.56 -4.99 -7.46
N VAL A 43 5.61 -4.00 -6.57
CA VAL A 43 6.87 -3.39 -6.13
C VAL A 43 7.19 -3.95 -4.76
N ILE A 44 8.41 -4.44 -4.58
CA ILE A 44 8.92 -5.04 -3.34
C ILE A 44 9.97 -4.12 -2.75
N LEU A 45 9.70 -3.66 -1.54
CA LEU A 45 10.58 -2.82 -0.74
C LEU A 45 11.20 -3.64 0.41
N PRO A 46 12.35 -3.22 0.96
CA PRO A 46 13.00 -3.93 2.07
C PRO A 46 12.10 -4.22 3.27
N LEU A 47 11.19 -3.30 3.61
CA LEU A 47 10.27 -3.42 4.75
C LEU A 47 9.13 -4.43 4.49
N ASP A 48 8.80 -4.73 3.22
CA ASP A 48 7.67 -5.60 2.86
C ASP A 48 7.82 -7.04 3.37
N ALA A 49 9.05 -7.48 3.65
CA ALA A 49 9.32 -8.77 4.29
C ALA A 49 8.61 -8.93 5.65
N TYR A 50 8.29 -7.82 6.31
CA TYR A 50 7.64 -7.75 7.62
C TYR A 50 6.19 -7.27 7.56
N ASN A 51 5.67 -6.98 6.37
CA ASN A 51 4.28 -6.54 6.21
C ASN A 51 3.31 -7.70 6.52
N THR A 52 2.39 -7.49 7.46
CA THR A 52 1.33 -8.46 7.83
C THR A 52 -0.05 -8.03 7.35
N ASP A 53 -0.17 -6.87 6.72
CA ASP A 53 -1.45 -6.36 6.21
C ASP A 53 -2.02 -7.27 5.13
N GLY A 54 -3.33 -7.50 5.19
CA GLY A 54 -4.06 -8.31 4.22
C GLY A 54 -3.68 -9.80 4.21
N LYS A 55 -2.88 -10.26 5.19
CA LYS A 55 -2.53 -11.67 5.39
C LYS A 55 -3.47 -12.35 6.40
N ASP A 56 -4.74 -11.97 6.39
CA ASP A 56 -5.79 -12.38 7.34
C ASP A 56 -6.63 -13.56 6.84
N GLU A 57 -6.11 -14.35 5.91
CA GLU A 57 -6.88 -15.39 5.22
C GLU A 57 -7.44 -16.44 6.19
N TYR A 58 -6.59 -17.01 7.04
CA TYR A 58 -7.02 -18.05 7.97
C TYR A 58 -7.95 -17.51 9.05
N PHE A 59 -7.74 -16.27 9.48
CA PHE A 59 -8.67 -15.58 10.38
C PHE A 59 -10.06 -15.44 9.79
N THR A 60 -10.12 -14.89 8.58
CA THR A 60 -11.36 -14.64 7.87
C THR A 60 -12.08 -15.97 7.66
N LYS A 61 -11.36 -17.01 7.21
CA LYS A 61 -11.92 -18.34 7.03
C LYS A 61 -12.40 -18.97 8.35
N ALA A 62 -11.65 -18.81 9.45
CA ALA A 62 -12.05 -19.30 10.77
C ALA A 62 -13.34 -18.61 11.26
N LEU A 63 -13.43 -17.29 11.14
CA LEU A 63 -14.62 -16.50 11.47
C LEU A 63 -15.82 -16.97 10.65
N GLU A 64 -15.65 -17.19 9.36
CA GLU A 64 -16.71 -17.60 8.43
C GLU A 64 -17.21 -19.02 8.70
N LEU A 65 -16.32 -19.95 9.09
CA LEU A 65 -16.70 -21.29 9.55
C LEU A 65 -17.52 -21.24 10.85
N ALA A 66 -17.09 -20.42 11.82
CA ALA A 66 -17.82 -20.23 13.07
C ALA A 66 -19.22 -19.62 12.82
N ARG A 67 -19.31 -18.64 11.92
CA ARG A 67 -20.60 -18.07 11.47
C ARG A 67 -21.47 -19.14 10.82
N LYS A 68 -20.93 -19.91 9.86
CA LYS A 68 -21.64 -20.99 9.17
C LYS A 68 -22.25 -21.99 10.16
N LYS A 69 -21.49 -22.39 11.18
CA LYS A 69 -21.96 -23.28 12.25
C LYS A 69 -23.15 -22.69 13.00
N CYS A 70 -23.08 -21.43 13.41
CA CYS A 70 -24.19 -20.76 14.07
C CYS A 70 -25.44 -20.67 13.18
N PHE A 71 -25.31 -20.26 11.92
CA PHE A 71 -26.46 -20.24 10.99
C PHE A 71 -27.10 -21.62 10.82
N ALA A 72 -26.30 -22.70 10.75
CA ALA A 72 -26.80 -24.06 10.68
C ALA A 72 -27.60 -24.47 11.93
N GLU A 73 -27.18 -24.03 13.13
CA GLU A 73 -27.94 -24.23 14.38
C GLU A 73 -29.31 -23.51 14.37
N HIS A 74 -29.42 -22.40 13.63
CA HIS A 74 -30.70 -21.72 13.36
C HIS A 74 -31.48 -22.32 12.18
N GLY A 75 -31.01 -23.43 11.59
CA GLY A 75 -31.62 -24.06 10.42
C GLY A 75 -31.51 -23.23 9.14
N GLN A 76 -30.61 -22.23 9.11
CA GLN A 76 -30.40 -21.35 7.96
C GLN A 76 -29.18 -21.80 7.15
N HIS A 77 -29.30 -21.67 5.83
CA HIS A 77 -28.16 -21.89 4.94
C HIS A 77 -27.30 -20.62 4.89
N TYR A 78 -25.99 -20.78 5.12
CA TYR A 78 -25.00 -19.72 5.04
C TYR A 78 -23.90 -20.06 4.05
N LYS A 79 -23.69 -19.18 3.08
CA LYS A 79 -22.58 -19.26 2.12
C LYS A 79 -21.44 -18.40 2.67
N MET A 80 -20.30 -19.02 2.90
CA MET A 80 -19.12 -18.34 3.44
C MET A 80 -18.56 -17.37 2.42
N PHE A 81 -18.12 -16.21 2.91
CA PHE A 81 -17.29 -15.31 2.13
C PHE A 81 -15.83 -15.71 2.33
N VAL A 82 -15.15 -16.16 1.28
CA VAL A 82 -13.71 -16.43 1.34
C VAL A 82 -13.01 -15.43 0.44
N ARG A 83 -12.12 -14.64 1.02
CA ARG A 83 -11.28 -13.70 0.28
C ARG A 83 -10.35 -14.50 -0.64
N THR A 84 -10.20 -14.08 -1.90
CA THR A 84 -9.21 -14.70 -2.79
C THR A 84 -7.80 -14.44 -2.25
N GLU A 85 -6.94 -15.45 -2.35
CA GLU A 85 -5.50 -15.33 -2.10
C GLU A 85 -4.92 -14.16 -2.91
N GLY A 86 -4.22 -13.25 -2.25
CA GLY A 86 -3.64 -12.06 -2.90
C GLY A 86 -4.57 -10.84 -3.03
N SER A 87 -5.81 -10.92 -2.55
CA SER A 87 -6.67 -9.73 -2.48
C SER A 87 -6.09 -8.67 -1.52
N GLY A 88 -6.13 -7.40 -1.94
CA GLY A 88 -5.51 -6.28 -1.20
C GLY A 88 -3.99 -6.25 -1.24
N ARG A 89 -3.36 -6.92 -2.22
CA ARG A 89 -1.94 -6.74 -2.52
C ARG A 89 -1.63 -5.27 -2.82
N ASN A 90 -0.47 -4.81 -2.35
CA ASN A 90 0.09 -3.54 -2.81
C ASN A 90 0.63 -3.73 -4.24
N LEU A 91 -0.08 -3.15 -5.22
CA LEU A 91 0.32 -3.15 -6.65
C LEU A 91 1.48 -2.19 -6.94
N GLY A 92 2.02 -1.52 -5.90
CA GLY A 92 3.08 -0.54 -6.07
C GLY A 92 2.61 0.70 -6.86
N ARG A 93 1.33 1.04 -6.82
CA ARG A 93 0.76 2.17 -7.58
C ARG A 93 0.84 3.52 -6.86
N THR A 94 1.46 3.60 -5.67
CA THR A 94 1.66 4.86 -4.93
C THR A 94 2.33 5.94 -5.78
N TYR A 95 3.25 5.55 -6.66
CA TYR A 95 3.93 6.44 -7.60
C TYR A 95 3.49 6.23 -9.06
N GLY A 96 2.21 5.88 -9.26
CA GLY A 96 1.58 5.76 -10.56
C GLY A 96 1.68 4.35 -11.15
N ILE A 97 0.96 4.14 -12.26
CA ILE A 97 1.00 2.88 -13.00
C ILE A 97 2.37 2.74 -13.66
N TRP A 98 3.03 1.61 -13.48
CA TRP A 98 4.40 1.38 -13.95
C TRP A 98 4.53 0.12 -14.82
N ASN A 99 3.61 -0.84 -14.70
CA ASN A 99 3.64 -2.09 -15.41
C ASN A 99 2.88 -1.98 -16.74
N VAL A 100 3.64 -1.89 -17.84
CA VAL A 100 3.08 -1.75 -19.19
C VAL A 100 2.30 -3.01 -19.61
N GLU A 101 2.80 -4.20 -19.29
CA GLU A 101 2.13 -5.47 -19.64
C GLU A 101 0.80 -5.61 -18.89
N HIS A 102 0.76 -5.22 -17.61
CA HIS A 102 -0.49 -5.17 -16.86
C HIS A 102 -1.45 -4.12 -17.44
N ALA A 103 -0.98 -2.91 -17.72
CA ALA A 103 -1.80 -1.84 -18.29
C ALA A 103 -2.39 -2.22 -19.66
N GLN A 104 -1.66 -2.99 -20.48
CA GLN A 104 -2.15 -3.51 -21.76
C GLN A 104 -3.34 -4.46 -21.59
N LYS A 105 -3.33 -5.26 -20.51
CA LYS A 105 -4.34 -6.28 -20.29
C LYS A 105 -5.56 -5.76 -19.51
N TYR A 106 -5.33 -4.87 -18.56
CA TYR A 106 -6.35 -4.47 -17.58
C TYR A 106 -6.65 -2.98 -17.59
N GLY A 107 -5.99 -2.16 -18.40
CA GLY A 107 -6.20 -0.72 -18.40
C GLY A 107 -5.88 -0.09 -17.05
N LEU A 108 -6.77 0.76 -16.54
CA LEU A 108 -6.62 1.37 -15.21
C LEU A 108 -7.15 0.45 -14.10
N HIS A 109 -7.90 -0.60 -14.44
CA HIS A 109 -8.38 -1.58 -13.46
C HIS A 109 -7.23 -2.23 -12.70
N GLU A 110 -7.55 -2.59 -11.47
CA GLU A 110 -6.81 -3.65 -10.78
C GLU A 110 -7.20 -4.97 -11.44
N ARG A 111 -6.30 -5.95 -11.44
CA ARG A 111 -6.67 -7.31 -11.83
C ARG A 111 -7.88 -7.70 -10.99
N ASP A 112 -8.97 -8.08 -11.65
CA ASP A 112 -10.17 -8.57 -10.96
C ASP A 112 -9.84 -9.94 -10.36
N GLU A 113 -9.27 -9.91 -9.16
CA GLU A 113 -8.98 -11.10 -8.36
C GLU A 113 -10.15 -11.45 -7.45
N SER A 114 -11.27 -10.72 -7.57
CA SER A 114 -12.48 -11.06 -6.87
C SER A 114 -13.09 -12.30 -7.53
N ASN A 115 -12.85 -13.46 -6.92
CA ASN A 115 -13.86 -14.49 -6.93
C ASN A 115 -14.91 -14.04 -5.93
N THR A 116 -15.73 -13.06 -6.31
CA THR A 116 -17.03 -12.92 -5.67
C THR A 116 -17.81 -14.18 -6.03
N LEU A 117 -17.65 -15.22 -5.22
CA LEU A 117 -18.59 -16.33 -5.19
C LEU A 117 -19.89 -15.78 -4.62
N ASP A 118 -20.65 -15.13 -5.49
CA ASP A 118 -22.04 -14.68 -5.38
C ASP A 118 -22.45 -14.28 -3.95
N LEU A 119 -22.45 -12.95 -3.74
CA LEU A 119 -22.88 -12.19 -2.57
C LEU A 119 -24.40 -12.30 -2.34
N SER A 120 -24.93 -13.52 -2.34
CA SER A 120 -26.27 -13.76 -1.85
C SER A 120 -26.24 -13.53 -0.34
N SER A 121 -26.97 -12.50 0.12
CA SER A 121 -27.33 -12.34 1.53
C SER A 121 -27.84 -13.67 2.10
N PRO A 122 -27.57 -14.00 3.39
CA PRO A 122 -28.21 -15.15 4.03
C PRO A 122 -29.70 -15.13 3.74
N ALA A 123 -30.30 -16.28 3.45
CA ALA A 123 -31.75 -16.36 3.28
C ALA A 123 -32.42 -15.69 4.49
N PRO A 124 -33.43 -14.83 4.29
CA PRO A 124 -34.05 -14.10 5.39
C PRO A 124 -34.54 -15.10 6.45
N SER A 125 -34.30 -14.74 7.71
CA SER A 125 -34.73 -15.54 8.87
C SER A 125 -36.21 -15.89 8.78
N SER A 126 -36.55 -17.15 9.07
CA SER A 126 -37.92 -17.60 9.28
C SER A 126 -38.55 -17.02 10.55
N ASP A 127 -37.76 -16.36 11.40
CA ASP A 127 -38.18 -15.64 12.59
C ASP A 127 -37.79 -14.14 12.48
N PRO A 128 -38.73 -13.24 12.12
CA PRO A 128 -38.47 -11.82 11.89
C PRO A 128 -38.10 -11.02 13.14
N GLY A 129 -38.10 -11.64 14.34
CA GLY A 129 -37.78 -10.99 15.61
C GLY A 129 -36.32 -11.13 16.08
N LYS A 130 -35.50 -11.98 15.43
CA LYS A 130 -34.09 -12.22 15.82
C LYS A 130 -33.14 -11.87 14.70
N ASP A 131 -32.23 -10.95 14.96
CA ASP A 131 -31.10 -10.67 14.06
C ASP A 131 -30.03 -11.76 14.22
N VAL A 132 -30.31 -12.93 13.62
CA VAL A 132 -29.42 -14.09 13.59
C VAL A 132 -28.05 -13.74 13.02
N SER A 133 -27.98 -12.78 12.08
CA SER A 133 -26.71 -12.35 11.50
C SER A 133 -25.81 -11.68 12.55
N THR A 134 -26.36 -10.75 13.32
CA THR A 134 -25.61 -10.07 14.40
C THR A 134 -25.24 -11.05 15.51
N GLU A 135 -26.15 -11.93 15.93
CA GLU A 135 -25.87 -12.97 16.93
C GLU A 135 -24.73 -13.89 16.49
N CYS A 136 -24.81 -14.43 15.26
CA CYS A 136 -23.80 -15.34 14.74
C CYS A 136 -22.46 -14.67 14.50
N TYR A 137 -22.43 -13.39 14.09
CA TYR A 137 -21.20 -12.63 13.99
C TYR A 137 -20.56 -12.41 15.36
N GLN A 138 -21.35 -12.01 16.36
CA GLN A 138 -20.86 -11.77 17.72
C GLN A 138 -20.29 -13.06 18.33
N ARG A 139 -21.01 -14.18 18.21
CA ARG A 139 -20.54 -15.48 18.70
C ARG A 139 -19.26 -15.94 17.99
N ALA A 140 -19.19 -15.79 16.68
CA ALA A 140 -18.00 -16.12 15.92
C ALA A 140 -16.80 -15.26 16.35
N SER A 141 -17.00 -13.95 16.54
CA SER A 141 -15.98 -13.02 17.03
C SER A 141 -15.48 -13.41 18.43
N GLU A 142 -16.38 -13.75 19.35
CA GLU A 142 -16.03 -14.23 20.69
C GLU A 142 -15.26 -15.55 20.66
N GLU A 143 -15.57 -16.44 19.71
CA GLU A 143 -14.83 -17.68 19.49
C GLU A 143 -13.43 -17.40 18.96
N MET A 144 -13.27 -16.49 17.99
CA MET A 144 -11.96 -16.07 17.50
C MET A 144 -11.13 -15.37 18.58
N ALA A 145 -11.77 -14.59 19.46
CA ALA A 145 -11.11 -13.91 20.58
C ALA A 145 -10.49 -14.90 21.59
N LYS A 146 -11.03 -16.13 21.71
CA LYS A 146 -10.41 -17.19 22.54
C LYS A 146 -9.10 -17.70 21.95
N ILE A 147 -8.98 -17.69 20.62
CA ILE A 147 -7.69 -17.93 19.95
C ILE A 147 -6.82 -16.71 20.22
N GLY A 148 -7.32 -15.51 19.97
CA GLY A 148 -6.73 -14.22 20.31
C GLY A 148 -6.62 -13.29 19.09
N GLU A 149 -6.34 -12.02 19.33
CA GLU A 149 -6.20 -11.04 18.25
C GLU A 149 -5.00 -11.34 17.34
N ILE A 150 -5.15 -11.00 16.06
CA ILE A 150 -4.05 -11.05 15.09
C ILE A 150 -3.36 -9.70 15.06
N PRO A 151 -2.03 -9.67 15.25
CA PRO A 151 -1.26 -8.43 15.20
C PRO A 151 -1.05 -7.98 13.74
N PHE A 152 -2.10 -7.51 13.08
CA PHE A 152 -2.01 -6.87 11.78
C PHE A 152 -1.30 -5.52 11.88
N GLY A 153 -0.55 -5.15 10.84
CA GLY A 153 0.10 -3.85 10.73
C GLY A 153 0.93 -3.53 11.97
N SER A 154 1.96 -4.34 12.22
CA SER A 154 2.71 -4.31 13.46
C SER A 154 3.22 -2.89 13.80
N ALA A 155 3.24 -2.56 15.09
CA ALA A 155 3.52 -1.18 15.53
C ALA A 155 4.90 -0.71 15.05
N THR A 156 5.90 -1.59 15.07
CA THR A 156 7.24 -1.27 14.55
C THR A 156 7.21 -1.09 13.03
N TYR A 157 6.53 -1.97 12.28
CA TYR A 157 6.36 -1.84 10.83
C TYR A 157 5.74 -0.48 10.47
N ARG A 158 4.62 -0.11 11.10
CA ARG A 158 3.90 1.16 10.83
C ARG A 158 4.73 2.39 11.13
N ARG A 159 5.49 2.36 12.23
CA ARG A 159 6.40 3.44 12.58
C ARG A 159 7.50 3.59 11.52
N VAL A 160 8.16 2.50 11.14
CA VAL A 160 9.21 2.53 10.11
C VAL A 160 8.65 3.00 8.77
N GLU A 161 7.48 2.49 8.36
CA GLU A 161 6.77 2.92 7.14
C GLU A 161 6.51 4.44 7.15
N THR A 162 6.04 4.97 8.29
CA THR A 162 5.75 6.40 8.46
C THR A 162 7.03 7.24 8.41
N ASP A 163 8.08 6.82 9.12
CA ASP A 163 9.37 7.51 9.16
C ASP A 163 10.00 7.60 7.76
N VAL A 164 9.94 6.49 7.01
CA VAL A 164 10.41 6.41 5.63
C VAL A 164 9.60 7.35 4.73
N ARG A 165 8.27 7.29 4.76
CA ARG A 165 7.44 8.16 3.91
C ARG A 165 7.67 9.64 4.19
N ASN A 166 7.89 10.00 5.45
CA ASN A 166 8.21 11.37 5.83
C ASN A 166 9.57 11.81 5.29
N ALA A 167 10.59 10.93 5.31
CA ALA A 167 11.93 11.24 4.81
C ALA A 167 12.06 11.17 3.28
N ALA A 168 11.40 10.21 2.64
CA ALA A 168 11.33 10.04 1.19
C ALA A 168 10.43 11.10 0.53
N GLY A 169 9.71 11.91 1.32
CA GLY A 169 8.93 13.07 0.88
C GLY A 169 9.76 14.22 0.31
N ASP A 170 10.88 13.95 -0.37
CA ASP A 170 11.67 14.93 -1.11
C ASP A 170 10.80 15.56 -2.21
N ARG A 171 10.26 16.73 -1.89
CA ARG A 171 9.34 17.47 -2.76
C ARG A 171 10.03 17.95 -4.03
N GLN A 172 11.35 18.11 -4.03
CA GLN A 172 12.08 18.61 -5.19
C GLN A 172 12.30 17.50 -6.22
N LEU A 173 12.80 16.34 -5.79
CA LEU A 173 12.95 15.18 -6.68
C LEU A 173 11.60 14.79 -7.28
N LYS A 174 10.58 14.65 -6.43
CA LYS A 174 9.22 14.30 -6.84
C LYS A 174 8.68 15.27 -7.90
N LYS A 175 8.79 16.57 -7.65
CA LYS A 175 8.35 17.61 -8.60
C LYS A 175 9.09 17.53 -9.94
N SER A 176 10.41 17.31 -9.92
CA SER A 176 11.19 17.19 -11.17
C SER A 176 10.71 16.00 -12.02
N LEU A 177 10.49 14.85 -11.38
CA LEU A 177 10.01 13.65 -12.05
C LEU A 177 8.55 13.81 -12.54
N ASP A 178 7.72 14.52 -11.78
CA ASP A 178 6.36 14.87 -12.21
C ASP A 178 6.38 15.75 -13.47
N ASP A 179 7.24 16.75 -13.52
CA ASP A 179 7.35 17.64 -14.69
C ASP A 179 7.89 16.91 -15.93
N GLU A 180 8.76 15.92 -15.76
CA GLU A 180 9.21 15.01 -16.83
C GLU A 180 8.07 14.10 -17.31
N TRP A 181 7.35 13.46 -16.38
CA TRP A 181 6.23 12.59 -16.70
C TRP A 181 5.12 13.34 -17.43
N LYS A 182 4.76 14.55 -16.96
CA LYS A 182 3.75 15.42 -17.61
C LYS A 182 4.13 15.79 -19.03
N ARG A 183 5.42 16.04 -19.30
CA ARG A 183 5.92 16.25 -20.66
C ARG A 183 5.74 15.00 -21.51
N CYS A 184 6.13 13.84 -21.00
CA CYS A 184 6.00 12.57 -21.73
C CYS A 184 4.55 12.26 -22.13
N VAL A 185 3.60 12.34 -21.19
CA VAL A 185 2.19 12.03 -21.51
C VAL A 185 1.59 13.05 -22.47
N LYS A 186 2.01 14.32 -22.38
CA LYS A 186 1.61 15.37 -23.31
C LYS A 186 2.12 15.12 -24.73
N ASP A 187 3.38 14.73 -24.87
CA ASP A 187 3.99 14.41 -26.17
C ASP A 187 3.32 13.17 -26.82
N LYS A 188 2.74 12.28 -26.00
CA LYS A 188 1.94 11.13 -26.44
C LYS A 188 0.44 11.43 -26.58
N GLY A 189 0.05 12.71 -26.54
CA GLY A 189 -1.31 13.17 -26.86
C GLY A 189 -2.33 13.08 -25.73
N LEU A 190 -1.89 12.94 -24.47
CA LEU A 190 -2.76 13.06 -23.30
C LEU A 190 -2.64 14.44 -22.66
N THR A 191 -3.61 14.82 -21.83
CA THR A 191 -3.62 16.12 -21.15
C THR A 191 -3.36 15.94 -19.66
N PRO A 192 -2.18 16.33 -19.13
CA PRO A 192 -1.92 16.30 -17.70
C PRO A 192 -3.00 17.04 -16.89
N ASP A 193 -3.48 16.43 -15.80
CA ASP A 193 -4.46 17.04 -14.90
C ASP A 193 -3.87 17.31 -13.52
N SER A 194 -3.46 16.26 -12.81
CA SER A 194 -2.85 16.36 -11.49
C SER A 194 -1.60 15.46 -11.37
N GLU A 195 -1.19 15.13 -10.15
CA GLU A 195 -0.10 14.18 -9.96
C GLU A 195 -0.52 12.82 -10.53
N MET A 196 0.27 12.27 -11.47
CA MET A 196 0.08 10.92 -12.04
C MET A 196 -1.31 10.68 -12.68
N THR A 197 -2.00 11.71 -13.14
CA THR A 197 -3.33 11.58 -13.76
C THR A 197 -3.48 12.49 -14.97
N VAL A 198 -4.31 12.07 -15.93
CA VAL A 198 -4.66 12.83 -17.13
C VAL A 198 -6.16 13.13 -17.20
N LYS A 199 -6.55 14.17 -17.94
CA LYS A 199 -7.95 14.61 -18.00
C LYS A 199 -8.85 13.59 -18.69
N GLU A 200 -8.30 12.85 -19.66
CA GLU A 200 -9.01 11.86 -20.45
C GLU A 200 -9.58 10.72 -19.58
N GLU A 201 -8.97 10.44 -18.43
CA GLU A 201 -9.47 9.45 -17.47
C GLU A 201 -10.90 9.75 -17.00
N LYS A 202 -11.27 11.04 -16.91
CA LYS A 202 -12.61 11.47 -16.46
C LYS A 202 -13.73 11.09 -17.43
N ASN A 203 -13.38 10.74 -18.67
CA ASN A 203 -14.31 10.33 -19.70
C ASN A 203 -14.44 8.80 -19.81
N ILE A 204 -13.64 8.04 -19.06
CA ILE A 204 -13.68 6.59 -19.08
C ILE A 204 -14.99 6.13 -18.41
N PRO A 205 -15.84 5.34 -19.10
CA PRO A 205 -17.06 4.83 -18.51
C PRO A 205 -16.75 3.85 -17.38
N GLN A 206 -17.51 3.93 -16.29
CA GLN A 206 -17.42 2.92 -15.23
C GLN A 206 -17.93 1.58 -15.76
N SER A 207 -17.03 0.60 -15.82
CA SER A 207 -17.25 -0.73 -16.38
C SER A 207 -16.39 -1.74 -15.63
N THR A 208 -16.81 -3.00 -15.59
CA THR A 208 -15.99 -4.12 -15.10
C THR A 208 -14.94 -4.58 -16.12
N THR A 209 -15.10 -4.18 -17.38
CA THR A 209 -14.20 -4.52 -18.48
C THR A 209 -13.53 -3.24 -18.98
N PRO A 210 -12.20 -3.20 -19.11
CA PRO A 210 -11.50 -2.03 -19.58
C PRO A 210 -11.82 -1.72 -21.04
N SER A 211 -12.03 -0.44 -21.35
CA SER A 211 -12.24 0.01 -22.73
C SER A 211 -10.91 0.13 -23.51
N GLU A 212 -10.95 0.14 -24.84
CA GLU A 212 -9.75 0.36 -25.66
C GLU A 212 -9.07 1.70 -25.32
N GLU A 213 -9.85 2.75 -25.10
CA GLU A 213 -9.34 4.08 -24.75
C GLU A 213 -8.70 4.09 -23.36
N GLU A 214 -9.30 3.40 -22.39
CA GLU A 214 -8.72 3.22 -21.07
C GLU A 214 -7.40 2.47 -21.11
N ILE A 215 -7.32 1.37 -21.87
CA ILE A 215 -6.08 0.62 -22.08
C ILE A 215 -5.03 1.52 -22.71
N ARG A 216 -5.39 2.27 -23.75
CA ARG A 216 -4.50 3.23 -24.40
C ARG A 216 -3.93 4.26 -23.41
N ILE A 217 -4.80 4.84 -22.58
CA ILE A 217 -4.41 5.82 -21.55
C ILE A 217 -3.46 5.18 -20.53
N ALA A 218 -3.85 4.03 -19.95
CA ALA A 218 -3.06 3.33 -18.94
C ALA A 218 -1.67 2.94 -19.45
N VAL A 219 -1.60 2.42 -20.68
CA VAL A 219 -0.35 2.04 -21.34
C VAL A 219 0.57 3.25 -21.55
N ILE A 220 0.02 4.38 -22.01
CA ILE A 220 0.81 5.61 -22.17
C ILE A 220 1.37 6.07 -20.81
N GLN A 221 0.55 6.05 -19.75
CA GLN A 221 0.98 6.46 -18.41
C GLN A 221 2.08 5.53 -17.86
N ALA A 222 1.90 4.21 -18.02
CA ALA A 222 2.87 3.20 -17.63
C ALA A 222 4.20 3.36 -18.38
N GLN A 223 4.13 3.52 -19.71
CA GLN A 223 5.32 3.73 -20.53
C GLN A 223 6.04 5.01 -20.15
N CYS A 224 5.32 6.11 -19.90
CA CYS A 224 5.94 7.35 -19.45
C CYS A 224 6.57 7.23 -18.06
N ASN A 225 6.00 6.45 -17.15
CA ASN A 225 6.64 6.17 -15.86
C ASN A 225 7.92 5.34 -16.03
N GLN A 226 7.95 4.38 -16.95
CA GLN A 226 9.16 3.62 -17.29
C GLN A 226 10.22 4.49 -17.97
N ASP A 227 9.85 5.27 -18.99
CA ASP A 227 10.75 6.11 -19.79
C ASP A 227 11.45 7.16 -18.92
N VAL A 228 10.70 7.78 -17.99
CA VAL A 228 11.24 8.76 -17.02
C VAL A 228 11.97 8.05 -15.87
N GLY A 229 11.69 6.76 -15.65
CA GLY A 229 12.10 6.02 -14.46
C GLY A 229 11.49 6.59 -13.17
N ARG A 230 10.31 7.23 -13.25
CA ARG A 230 9.72 8.00 -12.15
C ARG A 230 9.42 7.10 -10.95
N SER A 231 8.62 6.06 -11.16
CA SER A 231 8.20 5.16 -10.08
C SER A 231 9.42 4.46 -9.47
N GLN A 232 10.36 3.96 -10.28
CA GLN A 232 11.58 3.30 -9.81
C GLN A 232 12.42 4.24 -8.94
N LYS A 233 12.69 5.48 -9.38
CA LYS A 233 13.50 6.44 -8.60
C LYS A 233 12.87 6.79 -7.26
N LEU A 234 11.55 6.93 -7.21
CA LEU A 234 10.83 7.27 -5.97
C LEU A 234 10.80 6.08 -5.00
N TYR A 235 10.54 4.86 -5.49
CA TYR A 235 10.59 3.66 -4.64
C TYR A 235 12.01 3.29 -4.23
N ASP A 236 13.02 3.53 -5.07
CA ASP A 236 14.42 3.39 -4.68
C ASP A 236 14.73 4.33 -3.52
N LEU A 237 14.29 5.59 -3.58
CA LEU A 237 14.49 6.53 -2.46
C LEU A 237 13.84 6.01 -1.16
N GLU A 238 12.63 5.45 -1.24
CA GLU A 238 12.04 4.77 -0.09
C GLU A 238 12.90 3.60 0.39
N ALA A 239 13.35 2.72 -0.51
CA ALA A 239 14.20 1.57 -0.18
C ALA A 239 15.52 1.99 0.50
N GLN A 240 16.13 3.08 0.04
CA GLN A 240 17.35 3.66 0.61
C GLN A 240 17.16 4.09 2.06
N TYR A 241 16.01 4.68 2.41
CA TYR A 241 15.67 5.00 3.80
C TYR A 241 15.23 3.78 4.60
N GLN A 242 14.52 2.83 3.97
CA GLN A 242 14.05 1.63 4.65
C GLN A 242 15.19 0.76 5.12
N LYS A 243 16.22 0.53 4.29
CA LYS A 243 17.30 -0.41 4.60
C LYS A 243 17.96 -0.18 5.98
N PRO A 244 18.49 1.01 6.31
CA PRO A 244 19.07 1.26 7.63
C PRO A 244 18.04 1.22 8.76
N LEU A 245 16.79 1.61 8.50
CA LEU A 245 15.73 1.54 9.52
C LEU A 245 15.27 0.11 9.80
N VAL A 246 15.23 -0.75 8.79
CA VAL A 246 14.98 -2.19 8.94
C VAL A 246 16.11 -2.79 9.77
N ASP A 247 17.37 -2.52 9.44
CA ASP A 247 18.52 -3.06 10.18
C ASP A 247 18.49 -2.61 11.66
N LYS A 248 18.15 -1.34 11.92
CA LYS A 248 18.00 -0.80 13.28
C LYS A 248 16.84 -1.43 14.07
N ASN A 249 15.75 -1.82 13.39
CA ASN A 249 14.54 -2.36 14.02
C ASN A 249 14.38 -3.87 13.84
N GLN A 250 15.40 -4.57 13.31
CA GLN A 250 15.29 -5.96 12.84
C GLN A 250 14.71 -6.89 13.91
N ALA A 251 15.27 -6.87 15.12
CA ALA A 251 14.81 -7.76 16.19
C ALA A 251 13.32 -7.53 16.57
N ALA A 252 12.86 -6.27 16.55
CA ALA A 252 11.47 -5.95 16.85
C ALA A 252 10.54 -6.41 15.72
N LEU A 253 10.92 -6.15 14.47
CA LEU A 253 10.19 -6.58 13.27
C LEU A 253 10.09 -8.11 13.19
N GLU A 254 11.18 -8.82 13.46
CA GLU A 254 11.22 -10.29 13.48
C GLU A 254 10.34 -10.87 14.59
N ASN A 255 10.36 -10.29 15.78
CA ASN A 255 9.53 -10.72 16.90
C ASN A 255 8.04 -10.53 16.59
N GLU A 256 7.65 -9.36 16.07
CA GLU A 256 6.25 -9.09 15.68
C GLU A 256 5.79 -10.03 14.56
N LEU A 257 6.62 -10.27 13.54
CA LEU A 257 6.34 -11.21 12.46
C LEU A 257 6.20 -12.66 12.98
N LYS A 258 7.03 -13.05 13.94
CA LYS A 258 6.95 -14.37 14.58
C LYS A 258 5.64 -14.54 15.35
N GLU A 259 5.22 -13.53 16.11
CA GLU A 259 3.94 -13.58 16.82
C GLU A 259 2.75 -13.61 15.87
N PHE A 260 2.81 -12.84 14.78
CA PHE A 260 1.83 -12.93 13.70
C PHE A 260 1.73 -14.37 13.16
N LYS A 261 2.86 -14.97 12.74
CA LYS A 261 2.88 -16.35 12.20
C LYS A 261 2.37 -17.38 13.20
N ARG A 262 2.75 -17.25 14.48
CA ARG A 262 2.27 -18.13 15.55
C ARG A 262 0.75 -18.07 15.66
N ARG A 263 0.18 -16.86 15.61
CA ARG A 263 -1.27 -16.67 15.69
C ARG A 263 -1.99 -17.18 14.44
N ASP A 264 -1.45 -16.87 13.26
CA ASP A 264 -1.99 -17.31 11.99
C ASP A 264 -2.07 -18.85 11.91
N GLU A 265 -1.05 -19.57 12.38
CA GLU A 265 -1.07 -21.04 12.44
C GLU A 265 -2.15 -21.59 13.39
N GLN A 266 -2.50 -20.88 14.47
CA GLN A 266 -3.60 -21.30 15.35
C GLN A 266 -4.97 -21.13 14.68
N PHE A 267 -5.16 -20.07 13.91
CA PHE A 267 -6.36 -19.91 13.08
C PHE A 267 -6.43 -20.95 11.97
N LYS A 268 -5.29 -21.24 11.33
CA LYS A 268 -5.19 -22.32 10.36
C LYS A 268 -5.56 -23.68 10.96
N GLN A 269 -5.10 -23.99 12.18
CA GLN A 269 -5.49 -25.22 12.87
C GLN A 269 -7.01 -25.25 13.14
N TYR A 270 -7.59 -24.15 13.63
CA TYR A 270 -9.05 -24.05 13.81
C TYR A 270 -9.80 -24.33 12.50
N VAL A 271 -9.32 -23.76 11.39
CA VAL A 271 -9.88 -23.96 10.05
C VAL A 271 -9.80 -25.43 9.61
N LEU A 272 -8.74 -26.15 9.97
CA LEU A 272 -8.61 -27.59 9.67
C LEU A 272 -9.54 -28.44 10.53
N ASP A 273 -9.74 -28.07 11.80
CA ASP A 273 -10.57 -28.81 12.75
C ASP A 273 -12.08 -28.63 12.53
N ASN A 274 -12.50 -27.61 11.78
CA ASN A 274 -13.90 -27.22 11.60
C ASN A 274 -14.35 -27.17 10.12
N GLN A 275 -13.60 -27.78 9.20
CA GLN A 275 -13.93 -27.85 7.77
C GLN A 275 -14.99 -28.91 7.44
#